data_AF-A0AAU5CW81-F1
#
_entry.id   AF-A0AAU5CW81-F1
#
_cell.length_a   1.000
_cell.length_b   1.000
_cell.length_c   1.000
_cell.angle_alpha   90.00
_cell.angle_beta   90.00
_cell.angle_gamma   90.00
#
_symmetry.space_group_name_H-M   'P 1'
#
loop_
_entity.id
_entity.type
_entity.pdbx_description
1 polymer ?
#
loop_
_entity_poly.entity_id
_entity_poly.type
_entity_poly.pdbx_seq_one_letter_code
_entity_poly.pdbx_strand_id
1 'polypeptide(L)'
;MTWLPPVRLPSTRLSAALLRATALELVVLAGHALLYPTGITGERHPTAGTATATGTGTATGTGTATGTGTGKATGTATGTAGHPGPARASAPVSTPAPAPASTPAPPLASAPAGTTALPTAHPDRPPVVLLHGFIDNRSVFVLLRRSLARHGWHHLESLNYSPLTCDIRTAAELLGRHVEEICARTGHREVDIVGHSLGGLIARYYVQRLGGDRRIRTLVTLGTPHGGTAVAPLAGAHPIVRQMRSGSGPIEELRLPAPGCRTRFVSFWSELDQVIVPVEAACIDHPDLDVVNVRVTGVGHLALPVHPAVAAGIRRALDAHASAQGPAGAASVA
;
A
#
# COMPACT_ATOMS: atom_id res chain seq x y z
N MET A 1 65.86 -4.69 3.04
CA MET A 1 64.63 -4.72 3.86
C MET A 1 63.52 -4.07 3.07
N THR A 2 62.65 -4.86 2.46
CA THR A 2 61.45 -4.37 1.75
C THR A 2 60.29 -5.20 2.27
N TRP A 3 59.52 -4.60 3.17
CA TRP A 3 58.39 -5.22 3.85
C TRP A 3 57.15 -5.07 2.95
N LEU A 4 56.71 -6.17 2.33
CA LEU A 4 55.43 -6.22 1.63
C LEU A 4 54.31 -6.42 2.66
N PRO A 5 53.19 -5.66 2.61
CA PRO A 5 52.08 -5.87 3.53
C PRO A 5 51.35 -7.19 3.21
N PRO A 6 50.77 -7.87 4.22
CA PRO A 6 50.05 -9.11 3.98
C PRO A 6 48.75 -8.84 3.22
N VAL A 7 48.56 -9.58 2.12
CA VAL A 7 47.31 -9.68 1.38
C VAL A 7 46.25 -10.27 2.32
N ARG A 8 45.26 -9.47 2.71
CA ARG A 8 44.09 -9.96 3.46
C ARG A 8 43.24 -10.78 2.48
N LEU A 9 43.26 -12.10 2.65
CA LEU A 9 42.27 -12.98 2.03
C LEU A 9 40.87 -12.58 2.52
N PRO A 10 39.84 -12.58 1.66
CA PRO A 10 38.46 -12.32 2.09
C PRO A 10 38.08 -13.28 3.21
N SER A 11 37.57 -12.73 4.30
CA SER A 11 37.30 -13.44 5.55
C SER A 11 36.40 -14.66 5.33
N THR A 12 36.88 -15.85 5.71
CA THR A 12 36.17 -17.15 5.64
C THR A 12 34.74 -17.14 6.20
N ARG A 13 34.46 -16.22 7.15
CA ARG A 13 33.12 -15.97 7.71
C ARG A 13 32.12 -15.42 6.69
N LEU A 14 32.56 -14.57 5.76
CA LEU A 14 31.71 -14.04 4.68
C LEU A 14 31.35 -15.16 3.69
N SER A 15 32.29 -16.05 3.37
CA SER A 15 32.02 -17.19 2.49
C SER A 15 31.02 -18.16 3.11
N ALA A 16 31.13 -18.43 4.41
CA ALA A 16 30.17 -19.29 5.12
C ALA A 16 28.78 -18.62 5.25
N ALA A 17 28.72 -17.31 5.50
CA ALA A 17 27.46 -16.56 5.56
C ALA A 17 26.77 -16.50 4.19
N LEU A 18 27.54 -16.26 3.12
CA LEU A 18 27.05 -16.30 1.75
C LEU A 18 26.50 -17.68 1.40
N LEU A 19 27.22 -18.75 1.73
CA LEU A 19 26.75 -20.12 1.49
C LEU A 19 25.43 -20.41 2.21
N ARG A 20 25.30 -19.98 3.47
CA ARG A 20 24.06 -20.11 4.25
C ARG A 20 22.92 -19.28 3.66
N ALA A 21 23.19 -18.04 3.25
CA ALA A 21 22.20 -17.18 2.62
C ALA A 21 21.71 -17.79 1.29
N THR A 22 22.63 -18.22 0.41
CA THR A 22 22.27 -18.89 -0.85
C THR A 22 21.48 -20.17 -0.62
N ALA A 23 21.85 -20.99 0.37
CA ALA A 23 21.07 -22.17 0.73
C ALA A 23 19.64 -21.81 1.19
N LEU A 24 19.50 -20.76 2.01
CA LEU A 24 18.19 -20.28 2.45
C LEU A 24 17.36 -19.73 1.29
N GLU A 25 17.95 -18.97 0.38
CA GLU A 25 17.30 -18.48 -0.85
C GLU A 25 16.75 -19.64 -1.69
N LEU A 26 17.53 -20.71 -1.86
CA LEU A 26 17.09 -21.91 -2.59
C LEU A 26 15.94 -22.62 -1.89
N VAL A 27 15.96 -22.71 -0.55
CA VAL A 27 14.85 -23.29 0.23
C VAL A 27 13.59 -22.44 0.10
N VAL A 28 13.70 -21.12 0.19
CA VAL A 28 12.57 -20.20 0.02
C VAL A 28 12.00 -20.31 -1.39
N LEU A 29 12.86 -20.30 -2.41
CA LEU A 29 12.45 -20.45 -3.81
C LEU A 29 11.76 -21.80 -4.06
N ALA A 30 12.31 -22.90 -3.53
CA ALA A 30 11.73 -24.23 -3.64
C ALA A 30 10.38 -24.34 -2.91
N GLY A 31 10.29 -23.80 -1.69
CA GLY A 31 9.04 -23.73 -0.94
C GLY A 31 7.97 -22.91 -1.66
N HIS A 32 8.37 -21.79 -2.27
CA HIS A 32 7.48 -20.94 -3.05
C HIS A 32 6.96 -21.65 -4.31
N ALA A 33 7.84 -22.33 -5.04
CA ALA A 33 7.48 -23.12 -6.22
C ALA A 33 6.56 -24.32 -5.88
N LEU A 34 6.75 -24.92 -4.70
CA LEU A 34 5.92 -26.04 -4.22
C LEU A 34 4.53 -25.59 -3.75
N LEU A 35 4.45 -24.44 -3.09
CA LEU A 35 3.19 -23.94 -2.53
C LEU A 35 2.27 -23.36 -3.62
N TYR A 36 2.80 -22.78 -4.70
CA TYR A 36 2.00 -22.25 -5.82
C TYR A 36 2.80 -22.23 -7.14
N PRO A 37 2.58 -23.18 -8.07
CA PRO A 37 3.20 -23.14 -9.39
C PRO A 37 2.56 -22.02 -10.22
N THR A 38 3.18 -20.84 -10.24
CA THR A 38 2.83 -19.67 -11.09
C THR A 38 1.36 -19.22 -11.01
N GLY A 39 1.10 -18.14 -10.25
CA GLY A 39 -0.24 -17.59 -10.00
C GLY A 39 -0.98 -17.04 -11.24
N ILE A 40 -1.53 -17.91 -12.08
CA ILE A 40 -2.40 -17.55 -13.22
C ILE A 40 -3.88 -17.49 -12.83
N THR A 41 -4.28 -17.96 -11.65
CA THR A 41 -5.68 -17.87 -11.20
C THR A 41 -5.90 -16.72 -10.24
N GLY A 42 -6.55 -15.65 -10.74
CA GLY A 42 -7.21 -14.67 -9.88
C GLY A 42 -8.37 -15.34 -9.14
N GLU A 43 -8.29 -15.41 -7.81
CA GLU A 43 -9.38 -15.92 -6.99
C GLU A 43 -10.50 -14.88 -6.90
N ARG A 44 -11.74 -15.31 -7.17
CA ARG A 44 -12.94 -14.50 -6.96
C ARG A 44 -13.16 -14.33 -5.46
N HIS A 45 -13.41 -13.10 -5.03
CA HIS A 45 -13.97 -12.86 -3.70
C HIS A 45 -15.32 -13.57 -3.57
N PRO A 46 -15.63 -14.21 -2.43
CA PRO A 46 -16.99 -14.57 -2.10
C PRO A 46 -17.78 -13.26 -1.98
N THR A 47 -18.74 -13.05 -2.88
CA THR A 47 -19.76 -12.03 -2.66
C THR A 47 -20.47 -12.39 -1.35
N ALA A 48 -20.41 -11.48 -0.37
CA ALA A 48 -21.23 -11.58 0.82
C ALA A 48 -22.69 -11.78 0.37
N GLY A 49 -23.28 -12.89 0.83
CA GLY A 49 -24.61 -13.30 0.43
C GLY A 49 -25.65 -12.23 0.78
N THR A 50 -26.36 -11.75 -0.23
CA THR A 50 -27.64 -11.09 -0.05
C THR A 50 -28.63 -12.14 0.41
N ALA A 51 -28.91 -12.16 1.71
CA ALA A 51 -30.02 -12.90 2.27
C ALA A 51 -31.34 -12.33 1.70
N THR A 52 -31.99 -13.16 0.90
CA THR A 52 -33.44 -13.33 0.72
C THR A 52 -34.36 -12.37 1.47
N ALA A 53 -35.11 -11.57 0.70
CA ALA A 53 -36.44 -11.11 1.09
C ALA A 53 -37.47 -11.74 0.14
N THR A 54 -38.26 -12.64 0.72
CA THR A 54 -39.41 -13.33 0.16
C THR A 54 -40.50 -12.32 -0.22
N GLY A 55 -40.99 -12.36 -1.45
CA GLY A 55 -42.09 -11.52 -1.92
C GLY A 55 -42.80 -12.18 -3.09
N THR A 56 -43.82 -12.97 -2.79
CA THR A 56 -44.81 -13.53 -3.72
C THR A 56 -45.56 -12.41 -4.46
N GLY A 57 -45.55 -12.44 -5.79
CA GLY A 57 -46.33 -11.51 -6.63
C GLY A 57 -46.40 -11.97 -8.08
N THR A 58 -47.47 -12.67 -8.42
CA THR A 58 -47.93 -13.05 -9.76
C THR A 58 -48.35 -11.84 -10.61
N ALA A 59 -47.89 -11.78 -11.87
CA ALA A 59 -48.59 -11.20 -13.05
C ALA A 59 -47.63 -11.20 -14.27
N THR A 60 -47.76 -12.12 -15.23
CA THR A 60 -48.47 -11.98 -16.53
C THR A 60 -47.96 -10.89 -17.47
N GLY A 61 -47.58 -11.29 -18.70
CA GLY A 61 -47.50 -10.44 -19.90
C GLY A 61 -46.19 -10.60 -20.68
N THR A 62 -46.03 -11.63 -21.52
CA THR A 62 -46.20 -11.61 -22.99
C THR A 62 -45.46 -10.49 -23.75
N GLY A 63 -44.55 -10.86 -24.66
CA GLY A 63 -44.10 -9.94 -25.72
C GLY A 63 -42.72 -10.24 -26.32
N THR A 64 -42.70 -11.20 -27.24
CA THR A 64 -41.81 -11.37 -28.42
C THR A 64 -41.03 -10.12 -28.90
N ALA A 65 -39.72 -10.24 -29.16
CA ALA A 65 -39.06 -10.26 -30.49
C ALA A 65 -39.18 -8.92 -31.28
N THR A 66 -38.18 -8.31 -31.92
CA THR A 66 -37.05 -8.80 -32.73
C THR A 66 -36.26 -7.58 -33.25
N GLY A 67 -35.00 -7.79 -33.69
CA GLY A 67 -34.36 -7.04 -34.80
C GLY A 67 -33.58 -5.78 -34.42
N THR A 68 -32.25 -5.80 -34.36
CA THR A 68 -31.26 -5.60 -35.47
C THR A 68 -31.17 -4.17 -36.00
N GLY A 69 -29.95 -3.60 -35.98
CA GLY A 69 -29.51 -2.65 -37.01
C GLY A 69 -28.74 -1.41 -36.53
N THR A 70 -27.43 -1.58 -36.34
CA THR A 70 -26.33 -0.70 -36.81
C THR A 70 -26.62 0.76 -37.20
N GLY A 71 -25.83 1.70 -36.66
CA GLY A 71 -25.65 3.02 -37.26
C GLY A 71 -24.76 3.96 -36.45
N LYS A 72 -23.56 4.23 -36.96
CA LYS A 72 -22.49 5.07 -36.40
C LYS A 72 -22.47 6.41 -37.14
N ALA A 73 -22.29 7.53 -36.42
CA ALA A 73 -21.60 8.79 -36.82
C ALA A 73 -22.18 9.96 -35.98
N THR A 74 -21.45 10.58 -35.05
CA THR A 74 -20.46 11.66 -35.21
C THR A 74 -20.93 12.86 -36.04
N GLY A 75 -21.08 14.02 -35.39
CA GLY A 75 -21.35 15.30 -36.05
C GLY A 75 -21.45 16.46 -35.04
N THR A 76 -20.34 17.13 -34.85
CA THR A 76 -20.08 18.40 -34.13
C THR A 76 -20.89 19.60 -34.64
N ALA A 77 -21.26 20.52 -33.74
CA ALA A 77 -21.47 21.94 -34.07
C ALA A 77 -21.26 22.86 -32.83
N THR A 78 -20.22 23.68 -32.93
CA THR A 78 -20.04 25.06 -32.41
C THR A 78 -21.26 25.95 -32.70
N GLY A 79 -21.60 27.06 -32.05
CA GLY A 79 -20.94 28.04 -31.19
C GLY A 79 -21.63 29.41 -31.41
N THR A 80 -21.91 30.13 -30.32
CA THR A 80 -22.03 31.61 -30.14
C THR A 80 -22.93 32.50 -31.02
N ALA A 81 -23.84 33.27 -30.38
CA ALA A 81 -23.72 34.73 -30.14
C ALA A 81 -25.08 35.44 -29.88
N GLY A 82 -25.10 36.46 -29.00
CA GLY A 82 -26.04 37.60 -29.09
C GLY A 82 -26.89 37.96 -27.85
N HIS A 83 -26.48 39.02 -27.12
CA HIS A 83 -27.27 39.88 -26.19
C HIS A 83 -27.93 41.05 -26.99
N PRO A 84 -28.85 41.94 -26.47
CA PRO A 84 -28.94 42.50 -25.10
C PRO A 84 -30.37 42.77 -24.50
N GLY A 85 -30.43 43.29 -23.25
CA GLY A 85 -31.64 43.55 -22.40
C GLY A 85 -32.49 44.79 -22.78
N PRO A 86 -33.25 45.49 -21.88
CA PRO A 86 -33.22 45.52 -20.39
C PRO A 86 -34.62 45.55 -19.67
N ALA A 87 -34.62 45.64 -18.32
CA ALA A 87 -35.45 46.53 -17.46
C ALA A 87 -36.01 45.90 -16.15
N ARG A 88 -35.94 46.72 -15.09
CA ARG A 88 -36.25 46.50 -13.66
C ARG A 88 -37.75 46.44 -13.35
N ALA A 89 -38.13 45.69 -12.31
CA ALA A 89 -39.20 46.06 -11.38
C ALA A 89 -38.98 45.44 -9.99
N SER A 90 -39.08 46.26 -8.94
CA SER A 90 -38.95 45.92 -7.52
C SER A 90 -40.28 45.44 -6.93
N ALA A 91 -40.25 44.57 -5.91
CA ALA A 91 -41.38 44.27 -5.03
C ALA A 91 -40.95 44.34 -3.54
N PRO A 92 -41.86 44.68 -2.61
CA PRO A 92 -41.50 45.29 -1.33
C PRO A 92 -41.40 44.34 -0.13
N VAL A 93 -40.71 44.86 0.88
CA VAL A 93 -40.47 44.34 2.24
C VAL A 93 -41.78 44.22 3.05
N SER A 94 -41.88 43.20 3.90
CA SER A 94 -42.92 43.07 4.93
C SER A 94 -42.35 42.49 6.23
N THR A 95 -42.62 43.17 7.35
CA THR A 95 -42.48 42.74 8.76
C THR A 95 -43.40 43.64 9.62
N PRO A 96 -43.74 43.31 10.89
CA PRO A 96 -43.98 42.01 11.53
C PRO A 96 -45.23 42.04 12.48
N ALA A 97 -45.55 40.94 13.18
CA ALA A 97 -46.32 40.93 14.44
C ALA A 97 -45.98 39.69 15.31
N PRO A 98 -46.15 39.75 16.65
CA PRO A 98 -45.37 38.95 17.62
C PRO A 98 -46.02 37.63 18.08
N ALA A 99 -45.19 36.79 18.72
CA ALA A 99 -45.45 35.41 19.15
C ALA A 99 -46.30 35.27 20.43
N PRO A 100 -46.91 34.09 20.66
CA PRO A 100 -47.18 33.57 21.99
C PRO A 100 -46.25 32.40 22.36
N ALA A 101 -45.92 32.34 23.66
CA ALA A 101 -45.03 31.37 24.28
C ALA A 101 -45.58 29.93 24.28
N SER A 102 -44.69 28.94 24.23
CA SER A 102 -45.03 27.52 24.43
C SER A 102 -43.94 26.80 25.22
N THR A 103 -44.42 26.09 26.24
CA THR A 103 -43.80 25.41 27.39
C THR A 103 -42.76 24.32 27.03
N PRO A 104 -41.74 24.02 27.88
CA PRO A 104 -40.76 22.98 27.62
C PRO A 104 -41.34 21.56 27.82
N ALA A 105 -40.92 20.63 26.96
CA ALA A 105 -41.17 19.19 27.07
C ALA A 105 -40.42 18.57 28.28
N PRO A 106 -40.95 17.48 28.89
CA PRO A 106 -40.33 16.85 30.05
C PRO A 106 -39.02 16.09 29.67
N PRO A 107 -38.06 15.93 30.60
CA PRO A 107 -36.83 15.20 30.33
C PRO A 107 -37.11 13.69 30.23
N LEU A 108 -36.61 13.03 29.17
CA LEU A 108 -36.55 11.58 29.11
C LEU A 108 -35.56 11.07 30.16
N ALA A 109 -36.02 10.10 30.94
CA ALA A 109 -35.32 9.48 32.05
C ALA A 109 -33.97 8.85 31.65
N SER A 110 -32.96 9.06 32.50
CA SER A 110 -31.67 8.39 32.46
C SER A 110 -31.82 6.88 32.65
N ALA A 111 -31.32 6.08 31.71
CA ALA A 111 -31.19 4.63 31.84
C ALA A 111 -30.10 4.25 32.86
N PRO A 112 -30.21 3.10 33.55
CA PRO A 112 -29.33 2.77 34.67
C PRO A 112 -27.92 2.43 34.21
N ALA A 113 -26.94 2.91 34.98
CA ALA A 113 -25.55 2.49 34.91
C ALA A 113 -25.45 1.00 35.29
N GLY A 114 -24.87 0.19 34.41
CA GLY A 114 -24.64 -1.22 34.72
C GLY A 114 -24.58 -2.18 33.55
N THR A 115 -23.97 -1.78 32.43
CA THR A 115 -23.38 -2.77 31.51
C THR A 115 -21.90 -2.48 31.50
N THR A 116 -21.13 -3.32 32.20
CA THR A 116 -19.67 -3.37 32.05
C THR A 116 -19.41 -3.63 30.57
N ALA A 117 -19.12 -2.56 29.83
CA ALA A 117 -18.63 -2.69 28.47
C ALA A 117 -17.36 -3.53 28.56
N LEU A 118 -17.37 -4.70 27.94
CA LEU A 118 -16.17 -5.48 27.70
C LEU A 118 -15.14 -4.53 27.07
N PRO A 119 -13.85 -4.59 27.46
CA PRO A 119 -12.84 -3.69 26.91
C PRO A 119 -12.94 -3.72 25.39
N THR A 120 -13.37 -2.60 24.82
CA THR A 120 -13.42 -2.42 23.38
C THR A 120 -12.04 -2.74 22.84
N ALA A 121 -12.00 -3.45 21.72
CA ALA A 121 -10.81 -3.91 21.04
C ALA A 121 -9.65 -2.91 21.15
N HIS A 122 -8.42 -3.43 21.31
CA HIS A 122 -7.19 -2.68 21.15
C HIS A 122 -7.37 -1.56 20.11
N PRO A 123 -6.92 -0.31 20.36
CA PRO A 123 -7.15 0.81 19.44
C PRO A 123 -6.86 0.34 18.02
N ASP A 124 -7.88 0.36 17.16
CA ASP A 124 -7.87 -0.35 15.88
C ASP A 124 -6.62 0.03 15.10
N ARG A 125 -5.68 -0.91 15.01
CA ARG A 125 -4.44 -0.71 14.27
C ARG A 125 -4.79 -0.47 12.79
N PRO A 126 -4.11 0.46 12.11
CA PRO A 126 -4.32 0.66 10.68
C PRO A 126 -4.18 -0.64 9.89
N PRO A 127 -4.98 -0.82 8.83
CA PRO A 127 -4.79 -1.91 7.89
C PRO A 127 -3.35 -1.95 7.36
N VAL A 128 -2.81 -3.15 7.17
CA VAL A 128 -1.49 -3.34 6.57
C VAL A 128 -1.65 -4.03 5.23
N VAL A 129 -1.18 -3.36 4.18
CA VAL A 129 -1.15 -3.87 2.81
C VAL A 129 0.23 -4.48 2.53
N LEU A 130 0.25 -5.73 2.09
CA LEU A 130 1.45 -6.48 1.74
C LEU A 130 1.55 -6.56 0.21
N LEU A 131 2.65 -6.07 -0.35
CA LEU A 131 2.85 -5.95 -1.80
C LEU A 131 4.12 -6.68 -2.25
N HIS A 132 3.93 -7.72 -3.07
CA HIS A 132 4.99 -8.70 -3.38
C HIS A 132 5.95 -8.20 -4.48
N GLY A 133 7.05 -8.93 -4.68
CA GLY A 133 8.06 -8.64 -5.71
C GLY A 133 7.75 -9.22 -7.10
N PHE A 134 8.66 -9.01 -8.05
CA PHE A 134 8.57 -9.56 -9.41
C PHE A 134 8.64 -11.10 -9.40
N ILE A 135 7.75 -11.77 -10.15
CA ILE A 135 7.59 -13.25 -10.22
C ILE A 135 7.11 -13.88 -8.88
N ASP A 136 6.82 -13.05 -7.88
CA ASP A 136 6.32 -13.47 -6.58
C ASP A 136 4.78 -13.46 -6.53
N ASN A 137 4.20 -13.95 -5.43
CA ASN A 137 2.79 -13.84 -5.13
C ASN A 137 2.59 -13.69 -3.60
N ARG A 138 1.34 -13.51 -3.15
CA ARG A 138 0.98 -13.43 -1.71
C ARG A 138 1.66 -14.45 -0.78
N SER A 139 2.09 -15.62 -1.27
CA SER A 139 2.69 -16.68 -0.45
C SER A 139 4.02 -16.30 0.20
N VAL A 140 4.79 -15.37 -0.37
CA VAL A 140 6.03 -14.89 0.27
C VAL A 140 5.75 -14.22 1.62
N PHE A 141 4.56 -13.66 1.80
CA PHE A 141 4.16 -13.04 3.05
C PHE A 141 3.48 -13.97 4.05
N VAL A 142 3.37 -15.28 3.81
CA VAL A 142 2.65 -16.18 4.74
C VAL A 142 3.24 -16.11 6.16
N LEU A 143 4.56 -16.15 6.28
CA LEU A 143 5.24 -16.08 7.57
C LEU A 143 5.13 -14.69 8.20
N LEU A 144 5.25 -13.63 7.39
CA LEU A 144 5.06 -12.26 7.85
C LEU A 144 3.63 -12.03 8.34
N ARG A 145 2.63 -12.42 7.57
CA ARG A 145 1.21 -12.33 7.90
C ARG A 145 0.89 -13.09 9.19
N ARG A 146 1.41 -14.31 9.34
CA ARG A 146 1.27 -15.08 10.59
C ARG A 146 1.93 -14.37 11.78
N SER A 147 3.10 -13.79 11.57
CA SER A 147 3.81 -13.00 12.58
C SER A 147 3.00 -11.77 12.99
N LEU A 148 2.48 -10.99 12.05
CA LEU A 148 1.65 -9.80 12.31
C LEU A 148 0.34 -10.18 13.00
N ALA A 149 -0.38 -11.18 12.49
CA ALA A 149 -1.64 -11.65 13.08
C ALA A 149 -1.48 -12.11 14.54
N ARG A 150 -0.41 -12.86 14.83
CA ARG A 150 -0.08 -13.30 16.20
C ARG A 150 0.20 -12.15 17.17
N HIS A 151 0.49 -10.95 16.67
CA HIS A 151 0.84 -9.79 17.50
C HIS A 151 -0.24 -8.70 17.43
N GLY A 152 -1.45 -9.02 16.96
CA GLY A 152 -2.63 -8.17 17.04
C GLY A 152 -2.86 -7.25 15.84
N TRP A 153 -2.31 -7.56 14.66
CA TRP A 153 -2.76 -6.97 13.40
C TRP A 153 -3.85 -7.85 12.78
N HIS A 154 -5.08 -7.34 12.73
CA HIS A 154 -6.23 -8.10 12.24
C HIS A 154 -6.64 -7.73 10.81
N HIS A 155 -6.33 -6.52 10.36
CA HIS A 155 -6.59 -6.03 9.01
C HIS A 155 -5.35 -6.18 8.14
N LEU A 156 -5.14 -7.39 7.59
CA LEU A 156 -4.02 -7.72 6.72
C LEU A 156 -4.52 -8.02 5.31
N GLU A 157 -4.09 -7.25 4.32
CA GLU A 157 -4.45 -7.43 2.92
C GLU A 157 -3.21 -7.69 2.08
N SER A 158 -3.27 -8.66 1.17
CA SER A 158 -2.16 -8.98 0.27
C SER A 158 -2.59 -8.71 -1.16
N LEU A 159 -1.87 -7.79 -1.80
CA LEU A 159 -2.17 -7.36 -3.15
C LEU A 159 -1.37 -8.16 -4.15
N ASN A 160 -2.07 -8.78 -5.09
CA ASN A 160 -1.46 -9.34 -6.29
C ASN A 160 -1.70 -8.38 -7.45
N TYR A 161 -0.63 -7.85 -8.04
CA TYR A 161 -0.73 -7.19 -9.34
C TYR A 161 -0.63 -8.21 -10.46
N SER A 162 -1.24 -7.91 -11.60
CA SER A 162 -1.24 -8.83 -12.74
C SER A 162 0.21 -9.08 -13.20
N PRO A 163 0.58 -10.33 -13.52
CA PRO A 163 1.85 -10.62 -14.18
C PRO A 163 2.00 -9.89 -15.53
N LEU A 164 0.88 -9.44 -16.12
CA LEU A 164 0.84 -8.63 -17.33
C LEU A 164 1.08 -7.14 -17.08
N THR A 165 1.15 -6.71 -15.82
CA THR A 165 1.49 -5.33 -15.47
C THR A 165 2.96 -5.08 -15.81
N CYS A 166 3.16 -4.32 -16.88
CA CYS A 166 4.47 -4.06 -17.46
C CYS A 166 5.07 -2.71 -17.06
N ASP A 167 4.34 -1.90 -16.28
CA ASP A 167 4.71 -0.53 -15.94
C ASP A 167 4.49 -0.22 -14.45
N ILE A 168 5.52 0.37 -13.81
CA ILE A 168 5.52 0.70 -12.39
C ILE A 168 4.50 1.79 -12.06
N ARG A 169 4.30 2.76 -12.95
CA ARG A 169 3.36 3.88 -12.74
C ARG A 169 1.94 3.36 -12.76
N THR A 170 1.59 2.53 -13.75
CA THR A 170 0.28 1.87 -13.81
C THR A 170 0.05 0.97 -12.59
N ALA A 171 1.06 0.23 -12.14
CA ALA A 171 0.96 -0.57 -10.92
C ALA A 171 0.69 0.31 -9.68
N ALA A 172 1.31 1.49 -9.60
CA ALA A 172 1.14 2.43 -8.50
C ALA A 172 -0.25 3.10 -8.51
N GLU A 173 -0.81 3.38 -9.68
CA GLU A 173 -2.19 3.85 -9.83
C GLU A 173 -3.20 2.78 -9.37
N LEU A 174 -2.97 1.52 -9.74
CA LEU A 174 -3.77 0.38 -9.28
C LEU A 174 -3.71 0.22 -7.76
N LEU A 175 -2.51 0.33 -7.18
CA LEU A 175 -2.32 0.32 -5.74
C LEU A 175 -3.12 1.45 -5.08
N GLY A 176 -3.06 2.66 -5.62
CA GLY A 176 -3.80 3.80 -5.07
C GLY A 176 -5.30 3.59 -5.02
N ARG A 177 -5.89 3.01 -6.08
CA ARG A 177 -7.32 2.65 -6.09
C ARG A 177 -7.67 1.64 -4.99
N HIS A 178 -6.83 0.63 -4.81
CA HIS A 178 -7.06 -0.37 -3.79
C HIS A 178 -6.91 0.18 -2.36
N VAL A 179 -5.95 1.08 -2.14
CA VAL A 179 -5.81 1.77 -0.85
C VAL A 179 -7.08 2.57 -0.51
N GLU A 180 -7.66 3.27 -1.48
CA GLU A 180 -8.94 3.98 -1.27
C GLU A 180 -10.10 3.01 -0.96
N GLU A 181 -10.18 1.86 -1.64
CA GLU A 181 -11.18 0.82 -1.36
C GLU A 181 -11.03 0.26 0.06
N ILE A 182 -9.80 0.01 0.52
CA ILE A 182 -9.52 -0.46 1.88
C ILE A 182 -9.95 0.60 2.90
N CYS A 183 -9.56 1.87 2.70
CA CYS A 183 -9.95 2.96 3.57
C CYS A 183 -11.48 3.10 3.65
N ALA A 184 -12.17 3.03 2.51
CA ALA A 184 -13.63 3.11 2.46
C ALA A 184 -14.32 1.94 3.18
N ARG A 185 -13.80 0.71 3.02
CA ARG A 185 -14.38 -0.50 3.63
C ARG A 185 -14.11 -0.61 5.13
N THR A 186 -12.92 -0.20 5.56
CA THR A 186 -12.47 -0.38 6.94
C THR A 186 -12.74 0.85 7.81
N GLY A 187 -13.05 2.01 7.21
CA GLY A 187 -13.25 3.27 7.93
C GLY A 187 -11.95 3.95 8.37
N HIS A 188 -10.79 3.35 8.12
CA HIS A 188 -9.50 3.95 8.42
C HIS A 188 -9.15 5.05 7.41
N ARG A 189 -8.57 6.15 7.90
CA ARG A 189 -8.12 7.25 7.03
C ARG A 189 -6.79 6.94 6.32
N GLU A 190 -5.96 6.15 6.98
CA GLU A 190 -4.60 5.80 6.56
C GLU A 190 -4.35 4.31 6.76
N VAL A 191 -3.44 3.76 5.97
CA VAL A 191 -2.97 2.38 6.03
C VAL A 191 -1.45 2.36 6.13
N ASP A 192 -0.88 1.22 6.51
CA ASP A 192 0.55 0.96 6.36
C ASP A 192 0.79 0.01 5.18
N ILE A 193 1.97 0.09 4.58
CA ILE A 193 2.39 -0.82 3.51
C ILE A 193 3.68 -1.53 3.88
N VAL A 194 3.76 -2.83 3.58
CA VAL A 194 5.02 -3.58 3.52
C VAL A 194 5.22 -4.07 2.08
N GLY A 195 6.20 -3.50 1.40
CA GLY A 195 6.57 -3.87 0.03
C GLY A 195 7.87 -4.65 -0.01
N HIS A 196 7.91 -5.75 -0.78
CA HIS A 196 9.15 -6.48 -1.06
C HIS A 196 9.61 -6.21 -2.49
N SER A 197 10.91 -5.97 -2.68
CA SER A 197 11.52 -5.80 -4.00
C SER A 197 10.74 -4.77 -4.84
N LEU A 198 10.27 -5.15 -6.03
CA LEU A 198 9.40 -4.36 -6.90
C LEU A 198 8.15 -3.80 -6.20
N GLY A 199 7.52 -4.54 -5.29
CA GLY A 199 6.34 -4.08 -4.56
C GLY A 199 6.63 -2.83 -3.72
N GLY A 200 7.80 -2.76 -3.09
CA GLY A 200 8.22 -1.55 -2.37
C GLY A 200 8.46 -0.36 -3.32
N LEU A 201 8.90 -0.61 -4.55
CA LEU A 201 9.14 0.43 -5.54
C LEU A 201 7.81 1.02 -6.06
N ILE A 202 6.83 0.16 -6.33
CA ILE A 202 5.47 0.54 -6.70
C ILE A 202 4.84 1.39 -5.58
N ALA A 203 4.95 0.93 -4.33
CA ALA A 203 4.42 1.65 -3.18
C ALA A 203 5.09 3.01 -2.97
N ARG A 204 6.42 3.09 -3.09
CA ARG A 204 7.15 4.35 -3.01
C ARG A 204 6.73 5.32 -4.11
N TYR A 205 6.54 4.83 -5.34
CA TYR A 205 6.06 5.64 -6.45
C TYR A 205 4.67 6.20 -6.17
N TYR A 206 3.74 5.38 -5.68
CA TYR A 206 2.41 5.84 -5.28
C TYR A 206 2.49 6.96 -4.23
N VAL A 207 3.29 6.77 -3.17
CA VAL A 207 3.45 7.74 -2.08
C VAL A 207 4.03 9.07 -2.60
N GLN A 208 5.17 9.03 -3.31
CA GLN A 208 5.89 10.24 -3.72
C GLN A 208 5.29 10.95 -4.93
N ARG A 209 4.75 10.21 -5.90
CA ARG A 209 4.42 10.75 -7.24
C ARG A 209 2.94 10.87 -7.51
N LEU A 210 2.12 10.07 -6.82
CA LEU A 210 0.67 9.99 -7.07
C LEU A 210 -0.15 10.52 -5.88
N GLY A 211 0.51 11.18 -4.92
CA GLY A 211 -0.14 11.73 -3.73
C GLY A 211 -0.69 10.64 -2.82
N GLY A 212 0.03 9.51 -2.69
CA GLY A 212 -0.28 8.49 -1.70
C GLY A 212 0.11 8.89 -0.28
N ASP A 213 0.91 9.94 -0.10
CA ASP A 213 1.39 10.39 1.23
C ASP A 213 0.25 10.65 2.23
N ARG A 214 -0.91 11.10 1.74
CA ARG A 214 -2.13 11.36 2.51
C ARG A 214 -2.86 10.11 3.00
N ARG A 215 -2.52 8.93 2.48
CA ARG A 215 -3.14 7.65 2.84
C ARG A 215 -2.16 6.68 3.48
N ILE A 216 -0.86 6.88 3.29
CA ILE A 216 0.14 5.94 3.77
C ILE A 216 0.86 6.54 4.98
N ARG A 217 0.62 5.92 6.13
CA ARG A 217 1.24 6.32 7.39
C ARG A 217 2.70 5.87 7.46
N THR A 218 2.93 4.57 7.27
CA THR A 218 4.27 3.97 7.21
C THR A 218 4.42 3.11 5.97
N LEU A 219 5.49 3.33 5.20
CA LEU A 219 5.94 2.44 4.14
C LEU A 219 7.21 1.70 4.57
N VAL A 220 7.07 0.39 4.78
CA VAL A 220 8.19 -0.51 5.01
C VAL A 220 8.58 -1.17 3.70
N THR A 221 9.86 -1.16 3.35
CA THR A 221 10.39 -1.80 2.14
C THR A 221 11.47 -2.82 2.47
N LEU A 222 11.51 -3.92 1.72
CA LEU A 222 12.41 -5.04 1.93
C LEU A 222 13.19 -5.30 0.63
N GLY A 223 14.49 -4.99 0.59
CA GLY A 223 15.34 -5.22 -0.58
C GLY A 223 14.85 -4.51 -1.84
N THR A 224 14.22 -3.34 -1.71
CA THR A 224 13.62 -2.64 -2.85
C THR A 224 14.67 -1.86 -3.65
N PRO A 225 14.74 -1.94 -4.99
CA PRO A 225 15.73 -1.23 -5.80
C PRO A 225 15.42 0.28 -5.92
N HIS A 226 15.54 1.02 -4.83
CA HIS A 226 15.27 2.46 -4.73
C HIS A 226 16.15 3.31 -5.64
N GLY A 227 17.44 2.97 -5.75
CA GLY A 227 18.39 3.58 -6.69
C GLY A 227 18.46 2.90 -8.06
N GLY A 228 17.59 1.91 -8.29
CA GLY A 228 17.70 0.95 -9.37
C GLY A 228 18.69 -0.17 -9.06
N THR A 229 18.70 -1.22 -9.89
CA THR A 229 19.65 -2.33 -9.78
C THR A 229 20.28 -2.65 -11.13
N ALA A 230 21.48 -3.23 -11.11
CA ALA A 230 22.07 -3.84 -12.29
C ALA A 230 21.18 -4.99 -12.80
N VAL A 231 20.76 -4.91 -14.05
CA VAL A 231 19.92 -5.93 -14.69
C VAL A 231 20.73 -6.63 -15.76
N ALA A 232 20.89 -7.95 -15.64
CA ALA A 232 21.54 -8.76 -16.66
C ALA A 232 20.82 -8.62 -18.02
N PRO A 233 21.56 -8.63 -19.15
CA PRO A 233 20.98 -8.42 -20.49
C PRO A 233 19.76 -9.30 -20.79
N LEU A 234 19.80 -10.58 -20.40
CA LEU A 234 18.72 -11.56 -20.61
C LEU A 234 17.50 -11.36 -19.68
N ALA A 235 17.68 -10.76 -18.50
CA ALA A 235 16.59 -10.44 -17.57
C ALA A 235 15.79 -9.19 -18.01
N GLY A 236 16.33 -8.40 -18.94
CA GLY A 236 15.68 -7.20 -19.49
C GLY A 236 14.54 -7.46 -20.47
N ALA A 237 14.20 -8.71 -20.75
CA ALA A 237 13.12 -9.05 -21.69
C ALA A 237 11.75 -8.54 -21.20
N HIS A 238 11.53 -8.49 -19.88
CA HIS A 238 10.29 -7.98 -19.32
C HIS A 238 10.35 -6.45 -19.11
N PRO A 239 9.37 -5.67 -19.60
CA PRO A 239 9.37 -4.21 -19.49
C PRO A 239 9.56 -3.69 -18.07
N ILE A 240 8.92 -4.31 -17.08
CA ILE A 240 9.03 -3.91 -15.67
C ILE A 240 10.46 -4.07 -15.11
N VAL A 241 11.21 -5.07 -15.56
CA VAL A 241 12.60 -5.28 -15.12
C VAL A 241 13.50 -4.18 -15.69
N ARG A 242 13.24 -3.71 -16.91
CA ARG A 242 13.94 -2.55 -17.49
C ARG A 242 13.67 -1.28 -16.68
N GLN A 243 12.48 -1.13 -16.13
CA GLN A 243 12.13 0.02 -15.28
C GLN A 243 12.82 -0.02 -13.91
N MET A 244 13.30 -1.17 -13.43
CA MET A 244 14.08 -1.26 -12.20
C MET A 244 15.57 -0.93 -12.39
N ARG A 245 16.02 -0.64 -13.63
CA ARG A 245 17.41 -0.24 -13.89
C ARG A 245 17.69 1.16 -13.36
N SER A 246 18.89 1.37 -12.84
CA SER A 246 19.38 2.73 -12.59
C SER A 246 19.36 3.55 -13.88
N GLY A 247 18.93 4.81 -13.81
CA GLY A 247 18.75 5.65 -14.99
C GLY A 247 17.41 5.50 -15.71
N SER A 248 16.53 4.59 -15.28
CA SER A 248 15.20 4.45 -15.88
C SER A 248 14.29 5.63 -15.49
N GLY A 249 13.29 5.93 -16.31
CA GLY A 249 12.31 6.99 -16.04
C GLY A 249 11.70 6.93 -14.64
N PRO A 250 11.12 5.78 -14.18
CA PRO A 250 10.57 5.68 -12.83
C PRO A 250 11.60 5.91 -11.72
N ILE A 251 12.83 5.44 -11.88
CA ILE A 251 13.89 5.63 -10.88
C ILE A 251 14.31 7.11 -10.82
N GLU A 252 14.46 7.78 -11.96
CA GLU A 252 14.78 9.21 -11.98
C GLU A 252 13.64 10.06 -11.42
N GLU A 253 12.38 9.70 -11.68
CA GLU A 253 11.22 10.39 -11.12
C GLU A 253 11.16 10.31 -9.59
N LEU A 254 11.65 9.22 -9.00
CA LEU A 254 11.74 9.03 -7.54
C LEU A 254 12.88 9.84 -6.89
N ARG A 255 13.80 10.40 -7.68
CA ARG A 255 14.87 11.31 -7.23
C ARG A 255 14.48 12.78 -7.28
N LEU A 256 13.40 13.11 -8.00
CA LEU A 256 12.89 14.47 -8.06
C LEU A 256 12.32 14.89 -6.69
N PRO A 257 12.34 16.19 -6.35
CA PRO A 257 11.82 16.69 -5.08
C PRO A 257 10.41 16.19 -4.76
N ALA A 258 10.17 15.88 -3.49
CA ALA A 258 8.92 15.40 -2.93
C ALA A 258 8.53 16.21 -1.67
N PRO A 259 8.40 17.55 -1.79
CA PRO A 259 8.23 18.42 -0.63
C PRO A 259 6.95 18.11 0.14
N GLY A 260 7.05 18.08 1.47
CA GLY A 260 5.90 17.88 2.35
C GLY A 260 5.39 16.44 2.42
N CYS A 261 6.13 15.46 1.89
CA CYS A 261 5.82 14.04 2.08
C CYS A 261 5.90 13.69 3.57
N ARG A 262 4.79 13.21 4.15
CA ARG A 262 4.67 12.93 5.60
C ARG A 262 4.81 11.45 5.94
N THR A 263 4.70 10.59 4.93
CA THR A 263 4.85 9.14 5.10
C THR A 263 6.20 8.84 5.69
N ARG A 264 6.21 8.01 6.73
CA ARG A 264 7.44 7.49 7.30
C ARG A 264 7.92 6.28 6.49
N PHE A 265 9.19 6.29 6.08
CA PHE A 265 9.80 5.21 5.31
C PHE A 265 10.75 4.40 6.20
N VAL A 266 10.66 3.07 6.11
CA VAL A 266 11.65 2.17 6.73
C VAL A 266 12.14 1.19 5.68
N SER A 267 13.41 1.31 5.28
CA SER A 267 13.99 0.44 4.26
C SER A 267 14.91 -0.60 4.89
N PHE A 268 14.53 -1.87 4.79
CA PHE A 268 15.39 -2.99 5.15
C PHE A 268 16.22 -3.39 3.93
N TRP A 269 17.54 -3.33 4.07
CA TRP A 269 18.48 -3.75 3.04
C TRP A 269 19.47 -4.78 3.61
N SER A 270 20.05 -5.62 2.76
CA SER A 270 20.98 -6.67 3.19
C SER A 270 22.28 -6.59 2.42
N GLU A 271 23.40 -6.83 3.12
CA GLU A 271 24.71 -6.94 2.45
C GLU A 271 24.88 -8.22 1.62
N LEU A 272 23.98 -9.21 1.77
CA LEU A 272 23.99 -10.45 0.99
C LEU A 272 22.90 -10.49 -0.08
N ASP A 273 22.29 -9.33 -0.40
CA ASP A 273 21.35 -9.21 -1.50
C ASP A 273 22.09 -9.33 -2.84
N GLN A 274 21.78 -10.39 -3.60
CA GLN A 274 22.39 -10.63 -4.91
C GLN A 274 21.52 -10.12 -6.07
N VAL A 275 20.31 -9.64 -5.78
CA VAL A 275 19.36 -9.11 -6.78
C VAL A 275 19.50 -7.61 -6.88
N ILE A 276 19.77 -6.93 -5.77
CA ILE A 276 20.01 -5.49 -5.71
C ILE A 276 21.51 -5.22 -5.72
N VAL A 277 22.02 -4.75 -6.85
CA VAL A 277 23.45 -4.49 -7.05
C VAL A 277 23.65 -3.08 -7.61
N PRO A 278 24.36 -2.18 -6.90
CA PRO A 278 24.95 -2.37 -5.56
C PRO A 278 23.87 -2.48 -4.46
N VAL A 279 24.18 -3.15 -3.35
CA VAL A 279 23.20 -3.42 -2.27
C VAL A 279 22.69 -2.13 -1.60
N GLU A 280 23.50 -1.09 -1.59
CA GLU A 280 23.15 0.25 -1.10
C GLU A 280 22.05 0.90 -1.93
N ALA A 281 21.79 0.43 -3.15
CA ALA A 281 20.65 0.89 -3.94
C ALA A 281 19.30 0.49 -3.32
N ALA A 282 19.30 -0.38 -2.30
CA ALA A 282 18.14 -0.64 -1.44
C ALA A 282 17.99 0.34 -0.27
N CYS A 283 18.92 1.28 -0.07
CA CYS A 283 18.70 2.40 0.83
C CYS A 283 17.87 3.48 0.13
N ILE A 284 17.04 4.19 0.89
CA ILE A 284 16.45 5.44 0.43
C ILE A 284 17.35 6.57 0.90
N ASP A 285 17.89 7.33 -0.06
CA ASP A 285 18.61 8.58 0.18
C ASP A 285 17.87 9.69 -0.57
N HIS A 286 17.11 10.49 0.17
CA HIS A 286 16.27 11.54 -0.39
C HIS A 286 16.04 12.64 0.66
N PRO A 287 16.32 13.92 0.35
CA PRO A 287 16.30 15.00 1.34
C PRO A 287 14.90 15.30 1.89
N ASP A 288 13.84 15.08 1.10
CA ASP A 288 12.47 15.40 1.50
C ASP A 288 11.73 14.26 2.24
N LEU A 289 12.35 13.09 2.44
CA LEU A 289 11.67 11.92 3.01
C LEU A 289 12.14 11.64 4.45
N ASP A 290 11.19 11.30 5.33
CA ASP A 290 11.50 10.74 6.65
C ASP A 290 11.87 9.26 6.51
N VAL A 291 13.17 8.95 6.53
CA VAL A 291 13.71 7.62 6.21
C VAL A 291 14.51 7.04 7.36
N VAL A 292 14.24 5.77 7.67
CA VAL A 292 15.13 4.91 8.46
C VAL A 292 15.62 3.75 7.61
N ASN A 293 16.91 3.72 7.28
CA ASN A 293 17.55 2.57 6.61
C ASN A 293 18.05 1.56 7.67
N VAL A 294 17.56 0.33 7.60
CA VAL A 294 17.89 -0.78 8.51
C VAL A 294 18.68 -1.84 7.78
N ARG A 295 19.94 -2.02 8.17
CA ARG A 295 20.76 -3.11 7.64
C ARG A 295 20.37 -4.46 8.29
N VAL A 296 20.17 -5.47 7.47
CA VAL A 296 19.93 -6.86 7.88
C VAL A 296 21.14 -7.69 7.52
N THR A 297 21.71 -8.40 8.51
CA THR A 297 22.91 -9.19 8.28
C THR A 297 22.62 -10.66 8.03
N GLY A 298 23.35 -11.29 7.11
CA GLY A 298 23.31 -12.75 6.88
C GLY A 298 22.06 -13.27 6.14
N VAL A 299 21.28 -12.40 5.50
CA VAL A 299 19.99 -12.75 4.87
C VAL A 299 20.02 -12.40 3.38
N GLY A 300 19.59 -13.30 2.49
CA GLY A 300 19.48 -12.98 1.05
C GLY A 300 18.20 -12.20 0.70
N HIS A 301 18.01 -11.87 -0.58
CA HIS A 301 16.89 -11.07 -1.07
C HIS A 301 15.51 -11.69 -0.82
N LEU A 302 15.31 -12.97 -1.18
CA LEU A 302 14.05 -13.70 -1.01
C LEU A 302 13.81 -14.08 0.46
N ALA A 303 14.86 -14.17 1.26
CA ALA A 303 14.77 -14.49 2.68
C ALA A 303 14.27 -13.30 3.53
N LEU A 304 14.36 -12.06 3.05
CA LEU A 304 13.96 -10.87 3.82
C LEU A 304 12.51 -10.93 4.36
N PRO A 305 11.47 -11.25 3.57
CA PRO A 305 10.09 -11.26 4.05
C PRO A 305 9.76 -12.40 5.02
N VAL A 306 10.56 -13.47 4.99
CA VAL A 306 10.34 -14.69 5.80
C VAL A 306 11.24 -14.75 7.05
N HIS A 307 12.25 -13.88 7.14
CA HIS A 307 13.20 -13.91 8.23
C HIS A 307 12.61 -13.38 9.56
N PRO A 308 12.68 -14.12 10.67
CA PRO A 308 12.03 -13.73 11.93
C PRO A 308 12.49 -12.38 12.50
N ALA A 309 13.78 -12.06 12.39
CA ALA A 309 14.31 -10.78 12.86
C ALA A 309 13.80 -9.60 12.03
N VAL A 310 13.58 -9.82 10.72
CA VAL A 310 13.00 -8.81 9.82
C VAL A 310 11.53 -8.63 10.17
N ALA A 311 10.77 -9.71 10.36
CA ALA A 311 9.38 -9.64 10.81
C ALA A 311 9.24 -8.90 12.16
N ALA A 312 10.15 -9.13 13.10
CA ALA A 312 10.18 -8.37 14.36
C ALA A 312 10.51 -6.89 14.14
N GLY A 313 11.43 -6.57 13.22
CA GLY A 313 11.75 -5.21 12.81
C GLY A 313 10.56 -4.49 12.17
N ILE A 314 9.83 -5.17 11.28
CA ILE A 314 8.60 -4.65 10.65
C ILE A 314 7.57 -4.29 11.72
N ARG A 315 7.30 -5.18 12.69
CA ARG A 315 6.37 -4.87 13.79
C ARG A 315 6.77 -3.59 14.55
N ARG A 316 8.05 -3.46 14.92
CA ARG A 316 8.55 -2.24 15.59
C ARG A 316 8.37 -1.00 14.71
N ALA A 317 8.63 -1.12 13.40
CA ALA A 317 8.44 -0.03 12.47
C ALA A 317 6.98 0.44 12.37
N LEU A 318 6.03 -0.50 12.38
CA LEU A 318 4.59 -0.23 12.32
C LEU A 318 4.04 0.33 13.65
N ASP A 319 4.56 -0.10 14.80
CA ASP A 319 4.14 0.42 16.11
C ASP A 319 4.75 1.81 16.43
N ALA A 320 5.96 2.11 15.95
CA ALA A 320 6.67 3.36 16.30
C ALA A 320 5.90 4.63 15.88
N HIS A 321 5.18 4.60 14.76
CA HIS A 321 4.37 5.73 14.33
C HIS A 321 3.12 5.93 15.20
N ALA A 322 2.59 4.85 15.81
CA ALA A 322 1.46 4.96 16.74
C ALA A 322 1.87 5.69 18.04
N SER A 323 3.13 5.55 18.45
CA SER A 323 3.64 6.18 19.68
C SER A 323 3.98 7.67 19.49
N ALA A 324 4.40 8.07 18.29
CA ALA A 324 4.70 9.47 17.98
C ALA A 324 3.45 10.36 17.86
N GLN A 325 2.28 9.76 17.62
CA GLN A 325 0.97 10.45 17.53
C GLN A 325 0.09 10.28 18.78
N GLY A 326 0.65 9.81 19.91
CA GLY A 326 -0.08 9.75 21.18
C GLY A 326 -0.59 11.13 21.61
N PRO A 327 -1.69 11.23 22.40
CA PRO A 327 -2.27 12.52 22.76
C PRO A 327 -1.20 13.37 23.43
N ALA A 328 -1.02 14.59 22.92
CA ALA A 328 -0.23 15.64 23.56
C ALA A 328 -0.90 16.02 24.89
N GLY A 329 -0.70 15.18 25.90
CA GLY A 329 -1.17 15.33 27.26
C GLY A 329 0.04 15.24 28.17
N ALA A 330 0.39 16.39 28.73
CA ALA A 330 1.36 16.64 29.78
C ALA A 330 1.89 15.40 30.54
N ALA A 331 3.21 15.21 30.49
CA ALA A 331 3.95 14.60 31.59
C ALA A 331 5.26 15.38 31.76
N SER A 332 5.18 16.44 32.57
CA SER A 332 6.32 16.97 33.32
C SER A 332 6.69 15.92 34.37
N VAL A 333 7.97 15.63 34.52
CA VAL A 333 8.48 14.89 35.68
C VAL A 333 9.63 15.67 36.27
N ALA A 334 9.41 16.11 37.51
CA ALA A 334 10.40 16.63 38.45
C ALA A 334 11.20 15.49 39.07
#